data_AF-A0A961XQ07-F1
#
_entry.id   AF-A0A961XQ07-F1
#
_cell.length_a   1.000
_cell.length_b   1.000
_cell.length_c   1.000
_cell.angle_alpha   90.00
_cell.angle_beta   90.00
_cell.angle_gamma   90.00
#
_symmetry.space_group_name_H-M   'P 1'
#
loop_
_entity.id
_entity.type
_entity.pdbx_description
1 polymer ?
#
loop_
_entity_poly.entity_id
_entity_poly.type
_entity_poly.pdbx_seq_one_letter_code
_entity_poly.pdbx_strand_id
1 'polypeptide(L)' 'ATLGNARLLHLDDEAGTLSPGMQADLVILDPAATPAMAVRDAISDSLHDILFALMIMGDDRAVRQTYVRGSPMKQS' A
#
# COMPACT_ATOMS: atom_id res chain seq x y z
N ALA A 1 3.22 -6.42 -5.66
CA ALA A 1 4.41 -5.59 -5.88
C ALA A 1 5.02 -5.20 -4.52
N THR A 2 5.75 -6.12 -3.87
CA THR A 2 6.39 -5.90 -2.55
C THR A 2 7.56 -6.90 -2.41
N LEU A 3 7.50 -7.87 -1.47
CA LEU A 3 8.54 -8.87 -1.18
C LEU A 3 9.08 -9.59 -2.43
N GLY A 4 8.23 -9.91 -3.39
CA GLY A 4 8.66 -10.53 -4.65
C GLY A 4 9.69 -9.70 -5.41
N ASN A 5 9.52 -8.37 -5.44
CA ASN A 5 10.48 -7.46 -6.08
C ASN A 5 11.73 -7.28 -5.22
N ALA A 6 11.58 -7.22 -3.90
CA ALA A 6 12.73 -7.13 -2.99
C ALA A 6 13.67 -8.32 -3.16
N ARG A 7 13.13 -9.54 -3.29
CA ARG A 7 13.92 -10.76 -3.58
C ARG A 7 14.65 -10.70 -4.92
N LEU A 8 13.98 -10.20 -5.96
CA LEU A 8 14.60 -10.03 -7.29
C LEU A 8 15.75 -9.03 -7.27
N LEU A 9 15.70 -8.05 -6.36
CA LEU A 9 16.73 -7.01 -6.20
C LEU A 9 17.75 -7.32 -5.10
N HIS A 10 17.64 -8.46 -4.41
CA HIS A 10 18.46 -8.81 -3.23
C HIS A 10 18.37 -7.76 -2.11
N LEU A 11 17.16 -7.28 -1.83
CA LEU A 11 16.84 -6.32 -0.76
C LEU A 11 15.83 -6.90 0.24
N ASP A 12 15.53 -8.20 0.18
CA ASP A 12 14.50 -8.84 1.01
C ASP A 12 14.93 -9.09 2.46
N ASP A 13 16.20 -8.84 2.78
CA ASP A 13 16.77 -8.73 4.11
C ASP A 13 16.57 -7.34 4.75
N GLU A 14 16.13 -6.36 3.97
CA GLU A 14 15.94 -4.99 4.45
C GLU A 14 14.54 -4.43 4.17
N ALA A 15 13.84 -4.87 3.12
CA ALA A 15 12.58 -4.26 2.67
C ALA A 15 11.57 -5.27 2.08
N GLY A 16 10.34 -4.79 1.85
CA GLY A 16 9.29 -5.55 1.15
C GLY A 16 8.39 -6.41 2.04
N THR A 17 8.66 -6.48 3.35
CA THR A 17 7.80 -7.14 4.35
C THR A 17 7.66 -6.26 5.59
N LEU A 18 6.49 -6.31 6.24
CA LEU A 18 6.26 -5.68 7.53
C LEU A 18 6.63 -6.66 8.67
N SER A 19 7.91 -6.64 9.06
CA SER A 19 8.45 -7.48 10.14
C SER A 19 9.49 -6.72 10.97
N PRO A 20 9.69 -7.08 12.26
CA PRO A 20 10.79 -6.52 13.04
C PRO A 20 12.14 -6.71 12.36
N GLY A 21 12.99 -5.67 12.38
CA GLY A 21 14.31 -5.67 11.74
C GLY A 21 14.31 -5.19 10.28
N MET A 22 13.15 -5.06 9.63
CA MET A 22 13.02 -4.47 8.29
C MET A 22 13.01 -2.94 8.36
N GLN A 23 13.42 -2.27 7.27
CA GLN A 23 13.23 -0.84 7.09
C GLN A 23 11.74 -0.52 7.10
N ALA A 24 11.36 0.57 7.78
CA ALA A 24 9.99 1.05 7.87
C ALA A 24 9.59 1.87 6.61
N ASP A 25 9.69 1.23 5.46
CA ASP A 25 9.28 1.74 4.16
C ASP A 25 7.88 1.21 3.84
N LEU A 26 6.89 2.10 3.87
CA LEU A 26 5.49 1.71 3.83
C LEU A 26 4.60 2.78 3.20
N VAL A 27 3.55 2.31 2.52
CA VAL A 27 2.53 3.15 1.89
C VAL A 27 1.22 2.90 2.61
N ILE A 28 0.62 3.98 3.12
CA ILE A 28 -0.72 3.94 3.70
C ILE A 28 -1.71 4.19 2.57
N LEU A 29 -2.58 3.21 2.33
CA LEU A 29 -3.59 3.26 1.27
C LEU A 29 -4.96 3.58 1.86
N ASP A 30 -5.74 4.36 1.11
CA ASP A 30 -7.15 4.64 1.38
C ASP A 30 -8.02 3.98 0.29
N PRO A 31 -8.73 2.87 0.60
CA PRO A 31 -9.57 2.17 -0.37
C PRO A 31 -10.85 2.94 -0.74
N ALA A 32 -11.15 4.04 -0.04
CA ALA A 32 -12.30 4.91 -0.29
C ALA A 32 -11.89 6.30 -0.82
N ALA A 33 -10.66 6.46 -1.34
CA ALA A 33 -10.08 7.75 -1.73
C ALA A 33 -10.85 8.52 -2.82
N THR A 34 -11.75 7.87 -3.56
CA THR A 34 -12.64 8.51 -4.53
C THR A 34 -14.08 8.03 -4.33
N PRO A 35 -15.11 8.78 -4.76
CA PRO A 35 -16.50 8.35 -4.63
C PRO A 35 -16.78 6.98 -5.26
N ALA A 36 -16.19 6.69 -6.43
CA ALA A 36 -16.35 5.41 -7.10
C ALA A 36 -15.69 4.26 -6.32
N MET A 37 -14.50 4.51 -5.76
CA MET A 37 -13.82 3.53 -4.91
C MET A 37 -14.56 3.29 -3.60
N ALA A 38 -15.09 4.33 -2.95
CA ALA A 38 -15.88 4.20 -1.73
C ALA A 38 -17.14 3.33 -1.92
N VAL A 39 -17.82 3.47 -3.05
CA VAL A 39 -18.96 2.60 -3.40
C VAL A 39 -18.52 1.14 -3.57
N ARG A 40 -17.36 0.91 -4.18
CA ARG A 40 -16.80 -0.45 -4.37
C ARG A 40 -16.31 -1.07 -3.05
N ASP A 41 -15.66 -0.29 -2.21
CA ASP A 41 -15.17 -0.70 -0.90
C ASP A 41 -16.33 -1.09 0.02
N ALA A 42 -17.44 -0.33 0.00
CA ALA A 42 -18.63 -0.60 0.80
C ALA A 42 -19.32 -1.95 0.53
N ILE A 43 -19.03 -2.60 -0.60
CA ILE A 43 -19.55 -3.93 -0.98
C ILE A 43 -18.47 -5.01 -1.01
N SER A 44 -17.26 -4.72 -0.52
CA SER A 44 -16.17 -5.68 -0.47
C SER A 44 -16.28 -6.56 0.77
N ASP A 45 -16.27 -7.88 0.60
CA ASP A 45 -16.44 -8.84 1.70
C ASP A 45 -15.11 -9.40 2.21
N SER A 46 -14.00 -9.07 1.53
CA SER A 46 -12.69 -9.61 1.85
C SER A 46 -11.55 -8.63 1.55
N LEU A 47 -10.40 -8.88 2.18
CA LEU A 47 -9.15 -8.18 1.84
C LEU A 47 -8.78 -8.35 0.36
N HIS A 48 -9.08 -9.50 -0.24
CA HIS A 48 -8.82 -9.73 -1.65
C HIS A 48 -9.62 -8.78 -2.54
N ASP A 49 -10.90 -8.55 -2.22
CA ASP A 49 -11.77 -7.63 -2.97
C ASP A 49 -11.26 -6.19 -2.88
N ILE A 50 -10.82 -5.77 -1.70
CA ILE A 50 -10.23 -4.45 -1.45
C ILE A 50 -8.94 -4.29 -2.28
N LEU A 51 -8.03 -5.26 -2.21
CA LEU A 51 -6.78 -5.23 -2.97
C LEU A 51 -7.01 -5.26 -4.48
N PHE A 52 -8.00 -6.00 -4.95
CA PHE A 52 -8.40 -6.01 -6.35
C PHE A 52 -8.93 -4.65 -6.80
N ALA A 53 -9.81 -4.03 -6.00
CA ALA A 53 -10.32 -2.69 -6.29
C ALA A 53 -9.20 -1.64 -6.33
N LEU A 54 -8.27 -1.67 -5.36
CA LEU A 54 -7.10 -0.79 -5.34
C LEU A 54 -6.21 -0.96 -6.59
N MET A 55 -6.02 -2.19 -7.07
CA MET A 55 -5.21 -2.46 -8.26
C MET A 55 -5.84 -1.95 -9.56
N ILE A 56 -7.17 -2.01 -9.67
CA ILE A 56 -7.90 -1.66 -10.89
C ILE A 56 -8.32 -0.18 -10.93
N MET A 57 -8.71 0.37 -9.78
CA MET A 57 -9.31 1.71 -9.69
C MET A 57 -8.41 2.74 -8.99
N GLY A 58 -7.35 2.30 -8.31
CA GLY A 58 -6.49 3.19 -7.54
C GLY A 58 -5.64 4.11 -8.41
N ASP A 59 -5.48 5.34 -7.94
CA ASP A 59 -4.50 6.30 -8.46
C ASP A 59 -3.75 6.97 -7.29
N ASP A 60 -3.08 8.10 -7.53
CA ASP A 60 -2.28 8.80 -6.52
C ASP A 60 -3.10 9.24 -5.29
N ARG A 61 -4.41 9.42 -5.44
CA ARG A 61 -5.31 9.79 -4.34
C ARG A 61 -5.47 8.64 -3.35
N ALA A 62 -5.36 7.39 -3.80
CA ALA A 62 -5.39 6.21 -2.95
C ALA A 62 -4.17 6.15 -2.02
N VAL A 63 -3.08 6.87 -2.31
CA VAL A 63 -1.93 6.98 -1.40
C VAL A 63 -2.19 8.07 -0.37
N ARG A 64 -2.55 7.69 0.85
CA ARG A 64 -2.78 8.63 1.96
C ARG A 64 -1.48 9.17 2.55
N GLN A 65 -0.46 8.33 2.69
CA GLN A 65 0.86 8.72 3.19
C GLN A 65 1.92 7.72 2.69
N THR A 66 3.15 8.20 2.51
CA THR A 66 4.31 7.36 2.25
C THR A 66 5.33 7.59 3.34
N TYR A 67 5.83 6.53 3.94
CA TYR A 67 6.90 6.57 4.93
C TYR A 67 8.16 5.98 4.34
N VAL A 68 9.29 6.65 4.59
CA VAL A 68 10.63 6.15 4.28
C VAL A 68 11.42 6.13 5.57
N ARG A 69 11.92 4.95 5.95
CA ARG A 69 12.62 4.71 7.22
C ARG A 69 11.85 5.26 8.42
N GLY A 70 10.53 5.08 8.43
CA GLY A 70 9.64 5.53 9.49
C GLY A 70 9.34 7.03 9.50
N SER A 71 9.89 7.81 8.57
CA SER A 71 9.59 9.25 8.45
C SER A 71 8.49 9.48 7.40
N PRO A 72 7.44 10.28 7.69
CA PRO A 72 6.39 10.60 6.73
C PRO A 72 6.91 11.56 5.65
N MET A 73 6.61 11.28 4.38
CA MET A 73 7.15 12.01 3.23
C MET A 73 6.11 12.86 2.48
N LYS A 74 4.83 12.47 2.49
CA LYS A 74 3.75 13.26 1.88
C LYS A 74 3.40 14.41 2.82
N GLN A 75 3.55 15.63 2.31
CA GLN A 75 3.17 16.86 3.01
C GLN A 75 1.63 16.96 3.05
N SER A 76 1.12 17.56 4.13
CA SER A 76 -0.32 17.72 4.40
C SER A 76 -0.95 18.79 3.52
#